data_AF-A0A7J6W0I0-F1
#
_entry.id   AF-A0A7J6W0I0-F1
#
_cell.length_a   1.000
_cell.length_b   1.000
_cell.length_c   1.000
_cell.angle_alpha   90.00
_cell.angle_beta   90.00
_cell.angle_gamma   90.00
#
_symmetry.space_group_name_H-M   'P 1'
#
loop_
_entity.id
_entity.type
_entity.pdbx_description
1 polymer ?
#
loop_
_entity_poly.entity_id
_entity_poly.type
_entity_poly.pdbx_seq_one_letter_code
_entity_poly.pdbx_strand_id
1 'polypeptide(L)'
;MEEWFIANNAEFAYMAATEKDNEASLQLLINKHGFVKFRKPAILVNPVGNHTLHISSKVEILKLKTEQAECLYIRLMASTEFFSHDMDRILTNKLSSGKDSNLECKGQQIPHLQ
;
A
#
# COMPACT_ATOMS: atom_id res chain seq x y z
N MET A 1 -8.34 -23.33 -2.45
CA MET A 1 -8.03 -21.98 -1.95
C MET A 1 -8.49 -21.83 -0.51
N GLU A 2 -9.72 -22.24 -0.20
CA GLU A 2 -10.28 -22.25 1.17
C GLU A 2 -9.47 -23.09 2.17
N GLU A 3 -8.99 -24.28 1.79
CA GLU A 3 -8.17 -25.11 2.69
C GLU A 3 -6.87 -24.43 3.13
N TRP A 4 -6.24 -23.62 2.26
CA TRP A 4 -5.03 -22.88 2.63
C TRP A 4 -5.33 -21.78 3.65
N PHE A 5 -6.47 -21.08 3.52
CA PHE A 5 -6.89 -20.08 4.49
C PHE A 5 -7.08 -20.69 5.87
N ILE A 6 -7.75 -21.84 5.93
CA ILE A 6 -7.96 -22.59 7.17
C ILE A 6 -6.62 -23.05 7.75
N ALA A 7 -5.73 -23.61 6.92
CA ALA A 7 -4.41 -24.07 7.36
C ALA A 7 -3.49 -22.94 7.86
N ASN A 8 -3.70 -21.70 7.42
CA ASN A 8 -2.90 -20.53 7.81
C ASN A 8 -3.63 -19.59 8.77
N ASN A 9 -4.75 -20.03 9.37
CA ASN A 9 -5.51 -19.24 10.34
C ASN A 9 -5.91 -17.85 9.81
N ALA A 10 -6.19 -17.75 8.50
CA ALA A 10 -6.62 -16.50 7.89
C ALA A 10 -8.03 -16.14 8.38
N GLU A 11 -8.16 -14.95 8.97
CA GLU A 11 -9.44 -14.44 9.49
C GLU A 11 -10.35 -13.91 8.37
N PHE A 12 -9.76 -13.36 7.31
CA PHE A 12 -10.47 -12.82 6.16
C PHE A 12 -9.78 -13.20 4.85
N ALA A 13 -10.60 -13.42 3.81
CA ALA A 13 -10.13 -13.53 2.44
C ALA A 13 -10.75 -12.41 1.60
N TYR A 14 -9.91 -11.58 0.98
CA TYR A 14 -10.35 -10.47 0.14
C TYR A 14 -9.92 -10.66 -1.31
N MET A 15 -10.83 -10.42 -2.25
CA MET A 15 -10.54 -10.51 -3.69
C MET A 15 -10.79 -9.17 -4.37
N ALA A 16 -9.74 -8.64 -4.99
CA ALA A 16 -9.79 -7.42 -5.80
C ALA A 16 -10.10 -7.69 -7.30
N ALA A 17 -10.40 -8.94 -7.67
CA ALA A 17 -10.22 -9.48 -9.02
C ALA A 17 -11.48 -9.59 -9.90
N THR A 18 -12.50 -8.76 -9.68
CA THR A 18 -13.57 -8.62 -10.68
C THR A 18 -13.59 -7.19 -11.17
N GLU A 19 -13.06 -6.98 -12.38
CA GLU A 19 -13.52 -5.84 -13.16
C GLU A 19 -15.05 -5.86 -13.18
N LYS A 20 -15.68 -4.68 -13.13
CA LYS A 20 -17.14 -4.53 -12.98
C LYS A 20 -17.92 -5.39 -13.99
N ASP A 21 -17.30 -5.66 -15.13
CA ASP A 21 -17.93 -6.31 -16.27
C ASP A 21 -17.66 -7.84 -16.32
N ASN A 22 -16.85 -8.38 -15.40
CA ASN A 22 -16.63 -9.82 -15.30
C ASN A 22 -17.70 -10.49 -14.40
N GLU A 23 -18.93 -10.50 -14.91
CA GLU A 23 -20.09 -11.04 -14.19
C GLU A 23 -19.94 -12.54 -13.89
N ALA A 24 -19.31 -13.31 -14.78
CA ALA A 24 -19.11 -14.75 -14.60
C ALA A 24 -18.26 -15.06 -13.35
N SER A 25 -17.12 -14.38 -13.20
CA SER A 25 -16.27 -14.53 -12.01
C SER A 25 -16.99 -14.03 -10.75
N LEU A 26 -17.76 -12.95 -10.85
CA LEU A 26 -18.50 -12.40 -9.72
C LEU A 26 -19.55 -13.41 -9.21
N GLN A 27 -20.32 -14.01 -10.11
CA GLN A 27 -21.32 -15.02 -9.76
C GLN A 27 -20.67 -16.30 -9.20
N LEU A 28 -19.53 -16.72 -9.75
CA LEU A 28 -18.76 -17.84 -9.20
C LEU A 28 -18.35 -17.57 -7.74
N LEU A 29 -17.78 -16.40 -7.47
CA LEU A 29 -17.28 -16.06 -6.13
C LEU A 29 -18.41 -15.92 -5.12
N ILE A 30 -19.51 -15.26 -5.49
CA ILE A 30 -20.64 -15.04 -4.59
C ILE A 30 -21.41 -16.34 -4.36
N ASN A 31 -21.83 -17.02 -5.43
CA ASN A 31 -22.78 -18.12 -5.31
C ASN A 31 -22.10 -19.44 -4.91
N LYS A 32 -20.88 -19.69 -5.40
CA LYS A 32 -20.19 -20.96 -5.17
C LYS A 32 -19.24 -20.90 -3.98
N HIS A 33 -18.57 -19.77 -3.78
CA HIS A 33 -17.53 -19.60 -2.75
C HIS A 33 -17.96 -18.70 -1.58
N GLY A 34 -19.21 -18.23 -1.56
CA GLY A 34 -19.77 -17.50 -0.42
C GLY A 34 -19.16 -16.12 -0.18
N PHE A 35 -18.46 -15.54 -1.16
CA PHE A 35 -17.92 -14.19 -1.01
C PHE A 35 -19.04 -13.15 -1.00
N VAL A 36 -18.86 -12.11 -0.19
CA VAL A 36 -19.76 -10.96 -0.14
C VAL A 36 -19.08 -9.76 -0.80
N LYS A 37 -19.86 -8.95 -1.54
CA LYS A 37 -19.35 -7.71 -2.14
C LYS A 37 -18.88 -6.77 -1.01
N PHE A 38 -17.59 -6.47 -0.99
CA PHE A 38 -16.97 -5.59 0.00
C PHE A 38 -16.07 -4.57 -0.68
N ARG A 39 -16.41 -3.27 -0.58
CA ARG A 39 -15.70 -2.12 -1.18
C ARG A 39 -15.28 -2.34 -2.66
N LYS A 40 -14.65 -1.34 -3.27
CA LYS A 40 -14.07 -1.43 -4.61
C LYS A 40 -12.70 -0.75 -4.56
N PRO A 41 -11.59 -1.50 -4.61
CA PRO A 41 -10.27 -0.88 -4.60
C PRO A 41 -10.04 -0.15 -5.92
N ALA A 42 -9.40 1.02 -5.86
CA ALA A 42 -8.84 1.64 -7.06
C ALA A 42 -7.45 1.03 -7.28
N ILE A 43 -7.26 0.33 -8.40
CA ILE A 43 -5.95 -0.22 -8.77
C ILE A 43 -5.20 0.85 -9.54
N LEU A 44 -4.12 1.35 -8.95
CA LEU A 44 -3.22 2.27 -9.66
C LEU A 44 -2.39 1.46 -10.66
N VAL A 45 -2.74 1.57 -11.93
CA VAL A 45 -1.95 1.00 -13.01
C VAL A 45 -0.72 1.89 -13.24
N ASN A 46 0.43 1.28 -13.54
CA ASN A 46 1.63 2.03 -13.88
C ASN A 46 1.36 2.86 -15.15
N PRO A 47 1.32 4.20 -15.07
CA PRO A 47 1.15 5.00 -16.27
C PRO A 47 2.40 4.85 -17.14
N VAL A 48 2.23 4.39 -18.37
CA VAL A 48 3.33 4.24 -19.36
C VAL A 48 3.83 5.58 -19.91
N GLY A 49 3.24 6.70 -19.47
CA GLY A 49 3.68 8.05 -19.80
C GLY A 49 4.69 8.57 -18.78
N ASN A 50 5.95 8.69 -19.20
CA ASN A 50 7.03 9.23 -18.36
C ASN A 50 7.00 10.77 -18.37
N HIS A 51 5.98 11.36 -17.73
CA HIS A 51 5.91 12.81 -17.55
C HIS A 51 6.63 13.18 -16.26
N THR A 52 7.87 13.67 -16.39
CA THR A 52 8.61 14.21 -15.25
C THR A 52 7.87 15.45 -14.74
N LEU A 53 7.24 15.34 -13.57
CA LEU A 53 6.67 16.48 -12.87
C LEU A 53 7.80 17.23 -12.17
N HIS A 54 7.96 18.51 -12.49
CA HIS A 54 8.94 19.36 -11.83
C HIS A 54 8.43 19.74 -10.44
N ILE A 55 9.10 19.27 -9.40
CA ILE A 55 8.84 19.67 -8.01
C ILE A 55 9.37 21.10 -7.81
N SER A 56 8.57 21.97 -7.19
CA SER A 56 9.01 23.35 -6.89
C SER A 56 10.25 23.33 -5.99
N SER A 57 11.22 24.20 -6.26
CA SER A 57 12.43 24.38 -5.42
C SER A 57 12.14 24.83 -3.98
N LYS A 58 10.89 25.22 -3.69
CA LYS A 58 10.41 25.55 -2.35
C LYS A 58 9.99 24.33 -1.51
N VAL A 59 9.97 23.14 -2.12
CA VAL A 59 9.53 21.90 -1.48
C VAL A 59 10.72 20.97 -1.31
N GLU A 60 10.94 20.51 -0.09
CA GLU A 60 11.94 19.50 0.24
C GLU A 60 11.24 18.17 0.53
N ILE A 61 11.72 17.09 -0.09
CA ILE A 61 11.23 15.73 0.16
C ILE A 61 12.26 15.02 1.03
N LEU A 62 11.83 14.63 2.23
CA LEU A 62 12.67 13.96 3.21
C LEU A 62 12.20 12.52 3.39
N LYS A 63 13.15 11.58 3.33
CA LYS A 63 12.88 10.19 3.68
C LYS A 63 12.76 10.06 5.20
N LEU A 64 11.60 9.59 5.66
CA LEU A 64 11.37 9.32 7.07
C LEU A 64 12.10 8.06 7.54
N LYS A 65 12.47 8.06 8.82
CA LYS A 65 12.86 6.81 9.50
C LYS A 65 11.63 5.93 9.69
N THR A 66 11.84 4.62 9.79
CA THR A 66 10.75 3.65 9.92
C THR A 66 9.86 3.93 11.13
N GLU A 67 10.44 4.32 12.27
CA GLU A 67 9.70 4.59 13.50
C GLU A 67 8.79 5.82 13.36
N GLN A 68 9.24 6.82 12.59
CA GLN A 68 8.46 8.02 12.30
C GLN A 68 7.31 7.71 11.33
N ALA A 69 7.59 6.89 10.30
CA ALA A 69 6.58 6.44 9.36
C ALA A 69 5.48 5.62 10.05
N GLU A 70 5.87 4.70 10.95
CA GLU A 70 4.92 3.90 11.73
C GLU A 70 4.01 4.77 12.58
N CYS A 71 4.57 5.71 13.35
CA CYS A 71 3.79 6.67 14.13
C CYS A 71 2.77 7.43 13.28
N LEU A 72 3.15 7.84 12.06
CA LEU A 72 2.25 8.53 11.14
C LEU A 72 1.13 7.63 10.63
N TYR A 73 1.46 6.39 10.22
CA TYR A 73 0.46 5.44 9.75
C TYR A 73 -0.55 5.09 10.84
N ILE A 74 -0.09 4.81 12.06
CA ILE A 74 -0.97 4.57 13.20
C ILE A 74 -1.87 5.79 13.41
N ARG A 75 -1.29 6.99 13.51
CA ARG A 75 -2.06 8.22 13.78
C ARG A 75 -3.11 8.52 12.72
N LEU A 76 -2.82 8.24 11.45
CA LEU A 76 -3.69 8.60 10.33
C LEU A 76 -4.65 7.47 9.91
N MET A 77 -4.29 6.22 10.14
CA MET A 77 -4.96 5.06 9.52
C MET A 77 -5.30 3.92 10.48
N ALA A 78 -5.00 4.02 11.78
CA ALA A 78 -5.31 2.95 12.74
C ALA A 78 -6.80 2.55 12.79
N SER A 79 -7.71 3.45 12.39
CA SER A 79 -9.15 3.17 12.33
C SER A 79 -9.62 2.56 11.02
N THR A 80 -8.73 2.29 10.07
CA THR A 80 -9.09 1.65 8.79
C THR A 80 -9.32 0.14 8.99
N GLU A 81 -10.28 -0.43 8.25
CA GLU A 81 -10.76 -1.81 8.51
C GLU A 81 -9.68 -2.89 8.34
N PHE A 82 -8.58 -2.59 7.65
CA PHE A 82 -7.47 -3.50 7.43
C PHE A 82 -6.13 -2.89 7.84
N PHE A 83 -6.11 -2.07 8.90
CA PHE A 83 -4.86 -1.61 9.46
C PHE A 83 -4.07 -2.81 10.01
N SER A 84 -2.85 -2.99 9.52
CA SER A 84 -1.98 -4.07 9.97
C SER A 84 -1.47 -3.77 11.39
N HIS A 85 -1.44 -4.80 12.24
CA HIS A 85 -0.89 -4.68 13.59
C HIS A 85 0.64 -4.82 13.62
N ASP A 86 1.22 -5.26 12.50
CA ASP A 86 2.63 -5.53 12.27
C ASP A 86 3.26 -4.52 11.28
N MET A 87 2.83 -3.26 11.36
CA MET A 87 3.29 -2.19 10.47
C MET A 87 4.80 -1.94 10.55
N ASP A 88 5.43 -2.14 11.71
CA ASP A 88 6.87 -2.12 11.90
C ASP A 88 7.57 -3.12 10.94
N ARG A 89 7.05 -4.34 10.84
CA ARG A 89 7.57 -5.40 9.97
C ARG A 89 7.30 -5.10 8.50
N ILE A 90 6.13 -4.56 8.19
CA ILE A 90 5.81 -4.15 6.82
C ILE A 90 6.76 -3.06 6.35
N LEU A 91 7.00 -2.03 7.16
CA LEU A 91 7.85 -0.89 6.80
C LEU A 91 9.35 -1.24 6.72
N THR A 92 9.80 -2.25 7.47
CA THR A 92 11.18 -2.76 7.38
C THR A 92 11.39 -3.77 6.24
N ASN A 93 10.31 -4.26 5.63
CA ASN A 93 10.41 -5.21 4.52
C ASN A 93 10.97 -4.51 3.25
N LYS A 94 11.99 -5.14 2.66
CA LYS A 94 12.66 -4.65 1.44
C LYS A 94 11.75 -4.57 0.22
N LEU A 95 10.65 -5.33 0.20
CA LEU A 95 9.63 -5.29 -0.85
C LEU A 95 8.68 -4.08 -0.69
N SER A 96 8.51 -3.60 0.54
CA SER A 96 7.70 -2.41 0.84
C SER A 96 8.47 -1.12 0.65
N SER A 97 9.80 -1.15 0.79
CA SER A 97 10.62 0.01 0.49
C SER A 97 10.59 0.27 -1.01
N GLY A 98 9.88 1.32 -1.42
CA GLY A 98 10.00 1.86 -2.77
C GLY A 98 11.46 2.13 -3.05
N LYS A 99 12.07 1.34 -3.95
CA LYS A 99 13.36 1.71 -4.51
C LYS A 99 13.06 2.85 -5.48
N ASP A 100 13.17 4.07 -4.97
CA ASP A 100 13.14 5.27 -5.80
C ASP A 100 14.34 5.24 -6.74
N SER A 101 14.20 4.55 -7.87
CA SER A 101 15.07 4.72 -9.02
C SER A 101 14.70 6.04 -9.71
N ASN A 102 15.04 7.18 -9.08
CA ASN A 102 15.29 8.51 -9.69
C ASN A 102 15.16 9.71 -8.74
N LEU A 103 14.85 9.53 -7.46
CA LEU A 103 14.92 10.64 -6.49
C LEU A 103 16.28 10.62 -5.81
N GLU A 104 17.30 11.05 -6.55
CA GLU A 104 18.60 11.40 -5.97
C GLU A 104 18.42 12.64 -5.10
N CYS A 105 17.94 12.43 -3.87
CA CYS A 105 17.88 13.46 -2.85
C CYS A 105 19.33 13.84 -2.51
N LYS A 106 19.84 14.89 -3.14
CA LYS A 106 21.10 15.51 -2.72
C LYS A 106 20.92 16.01 -1.30
N GLY A 107 21.37 15.22 -0.33
CA GLY A 107 21.48 15.63 1.06
C GLY A 107 22.46 16.79 1.14
N GLN A 108 21.95 18.00 1.23
CA GLN A 108 22.77 19.15 1.59
C GLN A 108 22.79 19.23 3.11
N GLN A 109 23.97 18.96 3.66
CA GLN A 109 24.27 18.99 5.08
C GLN A 109 23.92 20.37 5.66
N ILE A 110 22.99 20.40 6.62
CA ILE A 110 22.64 21.62 7.36
C ILE A 110 23.85 21.99 8.24
N PRO A 111 24.52 23.14 8.04
CA PRO A 111 25.48 23.64 9.00
C PRO A 111 24.71 24.18 10.21
N HIS A 112 25.13 23.76 11.39
CA HIS A 112 24.71 24.30 12.68
C HIS A 112 24.77 25.84 12.67
N LEU A 113 23.64 26.49 12.96
CA LEU A 113 23.63 27.88 13.39
C LEU A 113 23.86 27.88 14.91
N GLN A 114 25.00 28.44 15.31
CA GLN A 114 25.33 28.84 16.68
C GLN A 114 24.36 29.91 17.18
#